data_AF-A0A6G7X5L9-F1
#
_entry.id   AF-A0A6G7X5L9-F1
#
_cell.length_a   1.000
_cell.length_b   1.000
_cell.length_c   1.000
_cell.angle_alpha   90.00
_cell.angle_beta   90.00
_cell.angle_gamma   90.00
#
_symmetry.space_group_name_H-M   'P 1'
#
loop_
_entity.id
_entity.type
_entity.pdbx_description
1 polymer ?
#
loop_
_entity_poly.entity_id
_entity_poly.type
_entity_poly.pdbx_seq_one_letter_code
_entity_poly.pdbx_strand_id
1 'polypeptide(L)'
;MQNISPTVKANFINFVSYGNAVLNCSKELIIGLFPNNSYCEMRYYHQKDNVHEDVLEVRGDKGTLVCYFDEVGNCDVCYVHFDSIDEVGTYLELCNKLFEYCPNAKRWKLCSSFIMYFEREGDKYFGFFANRLD
;
A
#
# COMPACT_ATOMS: atom_id res chain seq x y z
N MET A 1 5.77 12.48 24.55
CA MET A 1 5.59 11.34 23.63
C MET A 1 4.31 10.63 24.02
N GLN A 2 3.38 10.45 23.09
CA GLN A 2 2.19 9.63 23.36
C GLN A 2 2.61 8.16 23.49
N ASN A 3 2.06 7.46 24.48
CA ASN A 3 2.17 6.01 24.54
C ASN A 3 1.23 5.42 23.48
N ILE A 4 1.79 5.05 22.33
CA ILE A 4 1.07 4.37 21.26
C ILE A 4 0.69 2.97 21.77
N SER A 5 -0.59 2.61 21.69
CA SER A 5 -1.04 1.32 22.22
C SER A 5 -0.43 0.14 21.45
N PRO A 6 -0.22 -1.02 22.11
CA PRO A 6 0.29 -2.22 21.44
C PRO A 6 -0.58 -2.65 20.25
N THR A 7 -1.89 -2.50 20.35
CA THR A 7 -2.85 -2.83 19.29
C THR A 7 -2.64 -1.97 18.05
N VAL A 8 -2.51 -0.65 18.22
CA VAL A 8 -2.27 0.29 17.11
C VAL A 8 -0.93 -0.02 16.45
N LYS A 9 0.10 -0.35 17.23
CA LYS A 9 1.41 -0.75 16.70
C LYS A 9 1.33 -2.06 15.92
N ALA A 10 0.61 -3.06 16.42
CA ALA A 10 0.42 -4.34 15.74
C ALA A 10 -0.35 -4.18 14.42
N ASN A 11 -1.41 -3.36 14.42
CA ASN A 11 -2.16 -3.03 13.21
C ASN A 11 -1.25 -2.38 12.18
N PHE A 12 -0.49 -1.35 12.57
CA PHE A 12 0.48 -0.69 11.69
C PHE A 12 1.48 -1.66 11.07
N ILE A 13 2.06 -2.55 11.88
CA ILE A 13 3.01 -3.56 11.37
C ILE A 13 2.34 -4.47 10.35
N ASN A 14 1.13 -4.97 10.64
CA ASN A 14 0.38 -5.81 9.71
C ASN A 14 0.10 -5.08 8.39
N PHE A 15 -0.28 -3.79 8.45
CA PHE A 15 -0.51 -2.98 7.25
C PHE A 15 0.76 -2.84 6.39
N VAL A 16 1.89 -2.51 7.02
CA VAL A 16 3.17 -2.44 6.31
C VAL A 16 3.54 -3.79 5.71
N SER A 17 3.31 -4.88 6.45
CA SER A 17 3.55 -6.24 5.96
C SER A 17 2.68 -6.60 4.76
N TYR A 18 1.39 -6.28 4.76
CA TYR A 18 0.49 -6.55 3.64
C TYR A 18 0.90 -5.78 2.39
N GLY A 19 1.08 -4.47 2.50
CA GLY A 19 1.51 -3.64 1.37
C GLY A 19 2.85 -4.09 0.80
N ASN A 20 3.80 -4.46 1.66
CA ASN A 20 5.10 -4.93 1.19
C ASN A 20 5.06 -6.35 0.59
N ALA A 21 4.20 -7.25 1.08
CA ALA A 21 4.15 -8.64 0.65
C ALA A 21 3.58 -8.82 -0.76
N VAL A 22 2.76 -7.89 -1.23
CA VAL A 22 2.15 -7.98 -2.57
C VAL A 22 3.01 -7.38 -3.67
N LEU A 23 4.03 -6.60 -3.33
CA LEU A 23 4.95 -6.05 -4.33
C LEU A 23 5.67 -7.18 -5.08
N ASN A 24 5.82 -7.02 -6.39
CA ASN A 24 6.37 -7.98 -7.33
C ASN A 24 5.63 -9.34 -7.38
N CYS A 25 4.38 -9.41 -6.89
CA CYS A 25 3.55 -10.61 -7.01
C CYS A 25 2.57 -10.49 -8.19
N SER A 26 2.21 -11.64 -8.77
CA SER A 26 1.10 -11.72 -9.74
C SER A 26 -0.26 -11.65 -9.03
N LYS A 27 -1.33 -11.41 -9.80
CA LYS A 27 -2.71 -11.40 -9.28
C LYS A 27 -3.06 -12.69 -8.55
N GLU A 28 -2.71 -13.84 -9.12
CA GLU A 28 -3.03 -15.16 -8.56
C GLU A 28 -2.33 -15.39 -7.23
N LEU A 29 -1.07 -14.94 -7.11
CA LEU A 29 -0.34 -15.01 -5.85
C LEU A 29 -0.97 -14.10 -4.80
N ILE A 30 -1.36 -12.87 -5.17
CA ILE A 30 -2.02 -11.94 -4.25
C ILE A 30 -3.35 -12.51 -3.76
N ILE A 31 -4.19 -13.04 -4.66
CA ILE A 31 -5.44 -13.71 -4.27
C ILE A 31 -5.15 -14.88 -3.32
N GLY A 32 -4.09 -15.66 -3.57
CA GLY A 32 -3.65 -16.74 -2.69
C GLY A 32 -3.16 -16.28 -1.30
N LEU A 33 -2.62 -15.06 -1.17
CA LEU A 33 -2.22 -14.47 0.11
C LEU A 33 -3.42 -14.05 0.97
N PHE A 34 -4.57 -13.76 0.34
CA PHE A 34 -5.78 -13.29 1.00
C PHE A 34 -7.00 -14.17 0.70
N PRO A 35 -6.96 -15.49 1.00
CA PRO A 35 -7.93 -16.46 0.51
C PRO A 35 -9.35 -16.28 1.08
N ASN A 36 -9.49 -15.54 2.18
CA ASN A 36 -10.77 -15.27 2.84
C ASN A 36 -11.33 -13.87 2.54
N ASN A 37 -10.62 -13.09 1.73
CA ASN A 37 -10.98 -11.71 1.44
C ASN A 37 -11.70 -11.64 0.09
N SER A 38 -12.75 -10.83 0.02
CA SER A 38 -13.37 -10.50 -1.27
C SER A 38 -12.41 -9.64 -2.09
N TYR A 39 -12.36 -9.88 -3.39
CA TYR A 39 -11.56 -9.10 -4.32
C TYR A 39 -12.36 -8.65 -5.55
N CYS A 40 -11.87 -7.60 -6.21
CA CYS A 40 -12.41 -7.07 -7.44
C CYS A 40 -11.27 -6.86 -8.44
N GLU A 41 -11.43 -7.36 -9.66
CA GLU A 41 -10.50 -7.12 -10.76
C GLU A 41 -11.05 -6.03 -11.67
N MET A 42 -10.21 -5.05 -11.98
CA MET A 42 -10.54 -3.94 -12.86
C MET A 42 -9.47 -3.78 -13.93
N ARG A 43 -9.90 -3.25 -15.08
CA ARG A 43 -9.02 -2.94 -16.20
C ARG A 43 -9.38 -1.58 -16.75
N TYR A 44 -8.47 -0.63 -16.59
CA TYR A 44 -8.61 0.71 -17.13
C TYR A 44 -7.95 0.80 -18.50
N TYR A 45 -8.59 1.53 -19.42
CA TYR A 45 -8.02 1.84 -20.72
C TYR A 45 -7.77 3.34 -20.81
N HIS A 46 -6.48 3.71 -20.79
CA HIS A 46 -6.02 5.09 -20.91
C HIS A 46 -5.97 5.47 -22.38
N GLN A 47 -7.10 5.92 -22.94
CA GLN A 47 -7.25 6.24 -24.37
C GLN A 47 -6.17 7.17 -24.91
N LYS A 48 -5.71 8.14 -24.11
CA LYS A 48 -4.70 9.13 -24.49
C LYS A 48 -3.36 8.49 -24.81
N ASP A 49 -2.99 7.49 -24.02
CA ASP A 49 -1.66 6.87 -24.06
C ASP A 49 -1.71 5.46 -24.70
N ASN A 50 -2.92 4.99 -25.04
CA ASN A 50 -3.21 3.65 -25.55
C ASN A 50 -2.67 2.52 -24.65
N VAL A 51 -2.71 2.74 -23.32
CA VAL A 51 -2.22 1.80 -22.31
C VAL A 51 -3.41 1.17 -21.57
N HIS A 52 -3.27 -0.10 -21.23
CA HIS A 52 -4.16 -0.78 -20.30
C HIS A 52 -3.49 -0.86 -18.93
N GLU A 53 -4.23 -0.50 -17.89
CA GLU A 53 -3.80 -0.62 -16.50
C GLU A 53 -4.71 -1.64 -15.82
N ASP A 54 -4.10 -2.73 -15.37
CA ASP A 54 -4.79 -3.77 -14.62
C ASP A 54 -4.71 -3.44 -13.13
N VAL A 55 -5.82 -3.63 -12.43
CA VAL A 55 -5.94 -3.33 -11.00
C VAL A 55 -6.65 -4.47 -10.28
N LEU A 56 -6.17 -4.81 -9.08
CA LEU A 56 -6.78 -5.76 -8.17
C LEU A 56 -7.05 -5.07 -6.84
N GLU A 57 -8.29 -5.05 -6.42
CA GLU A 57 -8.69 -4.62 -5.09
C GLU A 57 -8.94 -5.84 -4.20
N VAL A 58 -8.40 -5.83 -2.99
CA VAL A 58 -8.64 -6.85 -1.97
C VAL A 58 -9.15 -6.15 -0.72
N ARG A 59 -10.36 -6.52 -0.29
CA ARG A 59 -11.01 -5.90 0.88
C ARG A 59 -10.62 -6.63 2.16
N GLY A 60 -9.92 -5.93 3.05
CA GLY A 60 -9.59 -6.37 4.40
C GLY A 60 -10.58 -5.86 5.45
N ASP A 61 -10.38 -6.30 6.70
CA ASP A 61 -11.24 -5.92 7.84
C ASP A 61 -11.08 -4.44 8.27
N LYS A 62 -9.97 -3.81 7.88
CA LYS A 62 -9.56 -2.48 8.33
C LYS A 62 -9.18 -1.53 7.21
N GLY A 63 -9.41 -1.95 5.97
CA GLY A 63 -8.99 -1.20 4.80
C GLY A 63 -9.02 -2.02 3.53
N THR A 64 -8.81 -1.34 2.41
CA THR A 64 -8.76 -1.94 1.08
C THR A 64 -7.36 -1.82 0.52
N LEU A 65 -6.80 -2.96 0.10
CA LEU A 65 -5.56 -3.03 -0.64
C LEU A 65 -5.87 -2.92 -2.13
N VAL A 66 -5.21 -2.01 -2.83
CA VAL A 66 -5.35 -1.78 -4.27
C VAL A 66 -3.99 -1.98 -4.92
N CYS A 67 -3.87 -3.01 -5.76
CA CYS A 67 -2.65 -3.35 -6.48
C CYS A 67 -2.76 -2.95 -7.94
N TYR A 68 -1.77 -2.23 -8.43
CA TYR A 68 -1.61 -1.90 -9.85
C TYR A 68 -0.52 -2.78 -10.44
N PHE A 69 -0.73 -3.25 -11.66
CA PHE A 69 0.17 -4.21 -12.30
C PHE A 69 0.92 -3.58 -13.47
N ASP A 70 2.21 -3.89 -13.56
CA ASP A 70 3.07 -3.53 -14.68
C ASP A 70 2.75 -4.38 -15.93
N GLU A 71 3.44 -4.08 -17.04
CA GLU A 71 3.26 -4.77 -18.33
C GLU A 71 3.61 -6.27 -18.28
N VAL A 72 4.40 -6.71 -17.28
CA VAL A 72 4.74 -8.12 -17.08
C VAL A 72 3.80 -8.82 -16.10
N GLY A 73 2.78 -8.12 -15.61
CA GLY A 73 1.72 -8.67 -14.76
C GLY A 73 2.09 -8.77 -13.28
N ASN A 74 3.09 -8.02 -12.83
CA ASN A 74 3.50 -7.96 -11.43
C ASN A 74 3.02 -6.67 -10.77
N CYS A 75 2.64 -6.75 -9.50
CA CYS A 75 2.27 -5.58 -8.72
C CYS A 75 3.49 -4.69 -8.46
N ASP A 76 3.59 -3.56 -9.16
CA ASP A 76 4.71 -2.61 -9.04
C ASP A 76 4.45 -1.52 -8.00
N VAL A 77 3.18 -1.19 -7.80
CA VAL A 77 2.68 -0.28 -6.77
C VAL A 77 1.40 -0.81 -6.15
N CYS A 78 1.25 -0.65 -4.85
CA CYS A 78 -0.03 -0.87 -4.18
C CYS A 78 -0.36 0.23 -3.18
N TYR A 79 -1.65 0.41 -2.92
CA TYR A 79 -2.16 1.39 -1.99
C TYR A 79 -3.04 0.71 -0.94
N VAL A 80 -2.88 1.10 0.31
CA VAL A 80 -3.73 0.64 1.42
C VAL A 80 -4.58 1.82 1.87
N HIS A 81 -5.87 1.74 1.56
CA HIS A 81 -6.90 2.71 1.97
C HIS A 81 -7.47 2.30 3.32
N PHE A 82 -7.57 3.23 4.26
CA PHE A 82 -8.11 2.93 5.59
C PHE A 82 -9.61 3.17 5.66
N ASP A 83 -10.33 2.23 6.27
CA ASP A 83 -11.77 2.39 6.52
C ASP A 83 -12.05 3.38 7.67
N SER A 84 -11.07 3.64 8.55
CA SER A 84 -11.18 4.60 9.66
C SER A 84 -9.96 5.52 9.72
N ILE A 85 -10.23 6.81 9.92
CA ILE A 85 -9.30 7.92 9.76
C ILE A 85 -8.52 8.28 11.04
N ASP A 86 -8.91 7.72 12.18
CA ASP A 86 -8.55 8.24 13.50
C ASP A 86 -7.08 7.96 13.91
N GLU A 87 -6.36 7.11 13.17
CA GLU A 87 -5.01 6.64 13.54
C GLU A 87 -3.87 7.14 12.63
N VAL A 88 -4.17 7.91 11.58
CA VAL A 88 -3.16 8.32 10.57
C VAL A 88 -1.97 9.06 11.19
N GLY A 89 -2.23 10.01 12.10
CA GLY A 89 -1.15 10.74 12.78
C GLY A 89 -0.23 9.82 13.58
N THR A 90 -0.79 8.79 14.21
CA THR A 90 -0.03 7.78 14.96
C THR A 90 0.78 6.88 14.01
N TYR A 91 0.25 6.53 12.84
CA TYR A 91 0.99 5.76 11.84
C TYR A 91 2.15 6.54 11.23
N LEU A 92 1.98 7.85 11.01
CA LEU A 92 3.09 8.72 10.60
C LEU A 92 4.18 8.80 11.67
N GLU A 93 3.80 8.89 12.95
CA GLU A 93 4.76 8.84 14.07
C GLU A 93 5.49 7.49 14.11
N LEU A 94 4.80 6.38 13.85
CA LEU A 94 5.42 5.06 13.75
C LEU A 94 6.37 4.95 12.56
N CYS A 95 6.02 5.47 11.38
CA CYS A 95 6.94 5.53 10.23
C CYS A 95 8.24 6.25 10.59
N ASN A 96 8.13 7.43 11.21
CA ASN A 96 9.29 8.24 11.62
C ASN A 96 10.17 7.56 12.68
N LYS A 97 9.59 6.69 13.52
CA LYS A 97 10.32 5.94 14.54
C LYS A 97 10.97 4.67 14.02
N LEU A 98 10.34 4.02 13.04
CA LEU A 98 10.70 2.65 12.64
C LEU A 98 11.50 2.60 11.34
N PHE A 99 11.38 3.61 10.48
CA PHE A 99 11.94 3.57 9.13
C PHE A 99 12.83 4.78 8.85
N GLU A 100 13.87 4.54 8.05
CA GLU A 100 14.73 5.62 7.56
C GLU A 100 13.95 6.46 6.53
N TYR A 101 13.81 7.76 6.77
CA TYR A 101 13.21 8.66 5.80
C TYR A 101 14.23 9.04 4.72
N CYS A 102 13.87 8.89 3.44
CA CYS A 102 14.65 9.33 2.29
C CYS A 102 14.15 10.70 1.82
N PRO A 103 14.90 11.81 2.05
CA PRO A 103 14.43 13.15 1.70
C PRO A 103 14.27 13.37 0.18
N ASN A 104 15.14 12.76 -0.62
CA ASN A 104 15.11 12.92 -2.08
C ASN A 104 13.86 12.29 -2.68
N ALA A 105 13.51 11.07 -2.25
CA ALA A 105 12.30 10.39 -2.68
C ALA A 105 11.03 10.93 -1.98
N LYS A 106 11.20 11.59 -0.81
CA LYS A 106 10.12 11.98 0.11
C LYS A 106 9.29 10.78 0.60
N ARG A 107 9.98 9.68 0.93
CA ARG A 107 9.38 8.39 1.32
C ARG A 107 10.16 7.76 2.47
N TRP A 108 9.54 6.90 3.26
CA TRP A 108 10.25 6.04 4.20
C TRP A 108 10.73 4.77 3.47
N LYS A 109 11.98 4.38 3.74
CA LYS A 109 12.59 3.16 3.20
C LYS A 109 12.11 1.95 3.99
N LEU A 110 11.67 0.94 3.26
CA LEU A 110 11.58 -0.44 3.72
C LEU A 110 12.78 -1.23 3.18
N CYS A 111 12.90 -2.52 3.50
CA CYS A 111 14.08 -3.31 3.11
C CYS A 111 14.35 -3.32 1.59
N SER A 112 13.30 -3.42 0.77
CA SER A 112 13.40 -3.51 -0.70
C SER A 112 12.33 -2.69 -1.42
N SER A 113 11.76 -1.70 -0.74
CA SER A 113 10.62 -0.92 -1.22
C SER A 113 10.54 0.41 -0.46
N PHE A 114 9.58 1.24 -0.85
CA PHE A 114 9.28 2.50 -0.16
C PHE A 114 7.84 2.54 0.28
N ILE A 115 7.57 3.23 1.39
CA ILE A 115 6.23 3.59 1.84
C ILE A 115 6.08 5.11 1.85
N MET A 116 4.94 5.60 1.38
CA MET A 116 4.59 7.02 1.34
C MET A 116 3.13 7.23 1.74
N TYR A 117 2.86 8.29 2.48
CA TYR A 117 1.50 8.70 2.81
C TYR A 117 0.96 9.69 1.77
N PHE A 118 -0.30 9.52 1.40
CA PHE A 118 -1.02 10.41 0.50
C PHE A 118 -2.35 10.82 1.11
N GLU A 119 -2.76 12.04 0.76
CA GLU A 119 -4.08 12.57 1.02
C GLU A 119 -4.61 13.23 -0.25
N ARG A 120 -5.72 12.72 -0.79
CA ARG A 120 -6.31 13.24 -2.03
C ARG A 120 -7.82 13.21 -1.92
N GLU A 121 -8.46 14.36 -2.16
CA GLU A 121 -9.93 14.48 -2.23
C GLU A 121 -10.67 13.96 -0.98
N GLY A 122 -9.98 13.94 0.18
CA GLY A 122 -10.50 13.42 1.45
C GLY A 122 -10.07 11.98 1.77
N ASP A 123 -9.59 11.24 0.78
CA ASP A 123 -9.04 9.90 0.96
C ASP A 123 -7.62 9.94 1.50
N LYS A 124 -7.34 9.03 2.44
CA LYS A 124 -6.03 8.89 3.09
C LYS A 124 -5.55 7.46 2.94
N TYR A 125 -4.35 7.30 2.41
CA TYR A 125 -3.80 5.98 2.10
C TYR A 125 -2.27 5.97 2.17
N PHE A 126 -1.71 4.79 2.40
CA PHE A 126 -0.28 4.58 2.18
C PHE A 126 -0.05 3.88 0.85
N GLY A 127 0.82 4.45 0.02
CA GLY A 127 1.35 3.80 -1.17
C GLY A 127 2.66 3.08 -0.85
N PHE A 128 2.82 1.90 -1.45
CA PHE A 128 4.00 1.06 -1.40
C PHE A 128 4.55 0.90 -2.82
N PHE A 129 5.86 1.08 -2.99
CA PHE A 129 6.49 1.15 -4.31
C PHE A 129 7.67 0.18 -4.39
N ALA A 130 7.64 -0.73 -5.36
CA ALA A 130 8.76 -1.61 -5.67
C ALA A 130 9.89 -0.80 -6.32
N ASN A 131 11.04 -0.67 -5.63
CA ASN A 131 12.30 -0.10 -6.15
C ASN A 131 12.21 1.11 -7.11
N ARG A 132 11.33 2.08 -6.85
CA ARG A 132 11.35 3.38 -7.54
C ARG A 132 12.09 4.41 -6.70
N LEU A 133 13.35 4.69 -7.07
CA LEU A 133 14.13 5.83 -6.56
C LEU A 133 13.97 7.08 -7.45
N ASP A 134 13.15 6.95 -8.48
CA ASP A 134 12.90 7.89 -9.56
C ASP A 134 11.99 9.05 -9.12
#